data_AF-A0AAJ0HYW6-F1
#
_entry.id   AF-A0AAJ0HYW6-F1
#
_cell.length_a   1.000
_cell.length_b   1.000
_cell.length_c   1.000
_cell.angle_alpha   90.00
_cell.angle_beta   90.00
_cell.angle_gamma   90.00
#
_symmetry.space_group_name_H-M   'P 1'
#
loop_
_entity.id
_entity.type
_entity.pdbx_description
1 polymer ?
#
loop_
_entity_poly.entity_id
_entity_poly.type
_entity_poly.pdbx_seq_one_letter_code
_entity_poly.pdbx_strand_id
1 'polypeptide(L)' 'GTSAIDYFLLYPADDDWDAHSCQVVFGFLWNSSVAIYNPYLSQIAQILTFHGVSFTG' A
#
# COMPACT_ATOMS: atom_id res chain seq x y z
N GLY A 1 -6.55 14.43 20.29
CA GLY A 1 -6.12 13.07 19.95
C GLY A 1 -5.50 13.13 18.58
N THR A 2 -4.21 12.91 18.48
CA THR A 2 -3.48 13.03 17.22
C THR A 2 -3.28 11.62 16.69
N SER A 3 -4.08 11.22 15.71
CA SER A 3 -3.90 9.94 15.02
C SER A 3 -2.84 10.15 13.95
N ALA A 4 -1.58 9.96 14.31
CA ALA A 4 -0.54 9.69 13.34
C ALA A 4 -0.71 8.21 12.95
N ILE A 5 -1.24 7.95 11.76
CA ILE A 5 -1.12 6.62 11.16
C ILE A 5 0.32 6.57 10.67
N ASP A 6 1.21 6.03 11.49
CA ASP A 6 2.56 5.71 11.09
C ASP A 6 2.48 4.68 9.96
N TYR A 7 2.90 5.09 8.77
CA TYR A 7 3.04 4.26 7.56
C TYR A 7 3.97 3.05 7.75
N PHE A 8 4.54 2.86 8.94
CA PHE A 8 5.40 1.75 9.32
C PHE A 8 4.66 0.45 9.66
N LEU A 9 3.33 0.47 9.85
CA LEU A 9 2.54 -0.76 10.08
C LEU A 9 2.21 -1.52 8.79
N LEU A 10 2.60 -0.95 7.66
CA LEU A 10 2.47 -1.51 6.33
C LEU A 10 3.79 -2.23 6.01
N TYR A 11 4.08 -3.34 6.68
CA TYR A 11 5.13 -4.25 6.21
C TYR A 11 4.67 -4.76 4.84
N PRO A 12 5.27 -4.29 3.73
CA PRO A 12 4.87 -4.77 2.42
C PRO A 12 5.19 -6.25 2.39
N ALA A 13 4.20 -7.06 2.06
CA ALA A 13 4.43 -8.47 1.79
C ALA A 13 5.14 -8.64 0.44
N ASP A 14 4.88 -7.70 -0.49
CA ASP A 14 5.43 -7.68 -1.84
C ASP A 14 5.42 -6.24 -2.39
N ASP A 15 6.26 -5.98 -3.39
CA ASP A 15 6.30 -4.73 -4.14
C ASP A 15 6.61 -4.95 -5.63
N ASP A 16 5.96 -4.17 -6.50
CA ASP A 16 6.16 -4.21 -7.95
C ASP A 16 6.24 -2.80 -8.56
N TRP A 17 7.03 -2.67 -9.62
CA TRP A 17 7.22 -1.41 -10.35
C TRP A 17 6.44 -1.40 -11.65
N ASP A 18 5.47 -0.49 -11.77
CA ASP A 18 4.81 -0.20 -13.04
C ASP A 18 5.54 0.90 -13.81
N ALA A 19 6.31 0.47 -14.82
CA ALA A 19 7.04 1.37 -15.70
C ALA A 19 6.15 2.24 -16.61
N HIS A 20 4.87 1.87 -16.83
CA HIS A 20 3.96 2.67 -17.67
C HIS A 20 3.42 3.88 -16.92
N SER A 21 3.01 3.69 -15.67
CA SER A 21 2.49 4.77 -14.82
C SER A 21 3.56 5.42 -13.95
N CYS A 22 4.78 4.88 -13.94
CA CYS A 22 5.90 5.34 -13.11
C CYS A 22 5.57 5.29 -11.61
N GLN A 23 4.93 4.20 -11.18
CA GLN A 23 4.44 4.01 -9.81
C GLN A 23 4.94 2.69 -9.22
N VAL A 24 5.14 2.69 -7.90
CA VAL A 24 5.44 1.47 -7.13
C VAL A 24 4.14 1.00 -6.48
N VAL A 25 3.84 -0.27 -6.59
CA VAL A 25 2.67 -0.90 -5.98
C VAL A 25 3.14 -1.76 -4.82
N PHE A 26 2.64 -1.49 -3.61
CA PHE A 26 2.97 -2.24 -2.40
C PHE A 26 1.77 -3.06 -1.96
N GLY A 27 1.93 -4.37 -1.81
CA GLY A 27 0.90 -5.28 -1.30
C GLY A 27 1.00 -5.48 0.21
N PHE A 28 -0.12 -5.44 0.92
CA PHE A 28 -0.19 -5.63 2.38
C PHE A 28 -1.11 -6.80 2.73
N LEU A 29 -0.50 -7.88 3.19
CA LEU A 29 -1.18 -9.13 3.50
C LEU A 29 -2.21 -8.99 4.63
N TRP A 30 -1.85 -8.27 5.70
CA TRP A 30 -2.64 -8.23 6.94
C TRP A 30 -3.92 -7.39 6.85
N ASN A 31 -4.00 -6.47 5.88
CA ASN A 31 -5.15 -5.59 5.71
C ASN A 31 -5.80 -5.77 4.33
N SER A 32 -5.40 -6.83 3.59
CA SER A 32 -5.80 -7.08 2.20
C SER A 32 -5.89 -5.77 1.42
N SER A 33 -4.78 -5.03 1.42
CA SER A 33 -4.73 -3.71 0.83
C SER A 33 -3.51 -3.57 -0.07
N VAL A 34 -3.61 -2.64 -1.02
CA VAL A 34 -2.55 -2.29 -1.94
C VAL A 34 -2.36 -0.78 -1.88
N ALA A 35 -1.14 -0.30 -1.68
CA ALA A 35 -0.80 1.11 -1.83
C ALA A 35 -0.11 1.35 -3.16
N ILE A 36 -0.49 2.43 -3.82
CA ILE A 36 0.15 2.93 -5.03
C ILE A 36 0.96 4.15 -4.63
N TYR A 37 2.27 4.06 -4.76
CA TYR A 37 3.24 5.08 -4.41
C TYR A 37 3.81 5.74 -5.67
N ASN A 38 3.82 7.08 -5.68
CA ASN A 38 4.48 7.86 -6.72
C ASN A 38 5.82 8.37 -6.16
N PRO A 39 6.96 7.83 -6.62
CA PRO A 39 8.28 8.21 -6.12
C PRO A 39 8.69 9.63 -6.52
N TYR A 40 8.14 10.18 -7.61
CA TYR A 40 8.49 11.51 -8.09
C TYR A 40 7.86 12.63 -7.27
N LEU A 41 6.76 12.32 -6.58
CA LEU A 41 6.04 13.23 -5.70
C LEU A 41 6.21 12.86 -4.22
N SER A 42 7.00 11.82 -3.93
CA SER A 42 7.22 11.27 -2.60
C SER A 42 5.94 11.05 -1.80
N GLN A 43 4.88 10.56 -2.47
CA GLN A 43 3.56 10.43 -1.87
C GLN A 43 2.86 9.13 -2.28
N ILE A 44 2.01 8.62 -1.39
CA ILE A 44 1.05 7.57 -1.73
C ILE A 44 -0.10 8.21 -2.48
N ALA A 45 -0.24 7.84 -3.75
CA ALA A 45 -1.30 8.32 -4.62
C ALA A 45 -2.65 7.72 -4.24
N GLN A 46 -2.67 6.44 -3.85
CA GLN A 46 -3.90 5.73 -3.52
C GLN A 46 -3.64 4.53 -2.60
N ILE A 47 -4.64 4.19 -1.79
CA ILE A 47 -4.72 2.92 -1.07
C ILE A 47 -6.02 2.23 -1.49
N LEU A 48 -5.91 1.01 -1.98
CA LEU A 48 -7.02 0.14 -2.34
C LEU A 48 -7.17 -0.90 -1.23
N THR A 49 -8.30 -0.90 -0.53
CA THR A 49 -8.62 -1.90 0.49
C THR A 49 -9.68 -2.85 -0.03
N PHE A 50 -9.39 -4.14 -0.01
CA PHE A 50 -10.31 -5.18 -0.49
C PHE A 50 -11.17 -5.68 0.67
N HIS A 51 -12.32 -5.03 0.86
CA HIS A 51 -13.27 -5.43 1.90
C HIS A 51 -13.84 -6.83 1.64
N GLY A 52 -13.84 -7.68 2.66
CA GLY A 52 -14.32 -9.08 2.56
C GLY A 52 -13.26 -10.07 2.07
N VAL A 53 -12.07 -9.59 1.71
CA VAL A 53 -10.88 -10.43 1.54
C VAL A 53 -10.07 -10.27 2.81
N SER A 54 -9.84 -11.36 3.54
CA SER A 54 -8.91 -11.39 4.67
C SER A 54 -8.00 -12.60 4.51
N PHE A 55 -6.73 -12.45 4.88
CA PHE A 55 -5.83 -13.60 4.97
C PHE A 55 -6.31 -14.49 6.12
N THR A 56 -7.06 -15.56 5.81
CA THR A 56 -7.39 -16.64 6.73
C THR A 56 -6.28 -17.68 6.67
N GLY A 57 -5.09 -17.31 7.15
CA GLY A 57 -4.01 -18.26 7.41
C GLY A 57 -4.26 -19.04 8.68
#